data_AF-A0A959C579-F1
#
_entry.id   AF-A0A959C579-F1
#
_cell.length_a   1.000
_cell.length_b   1.000
_cell.length_c   1.000
_cell.angle_alpha   90.00
_cell.angle_beta   90.00
_cell.angle_gamma   90.00
#
_symmetry.space_group_name_H-M   'P 1'
#
loop_
_entity.id
_entity.type
_entity.pdbx_description
1 polymer ?
#
loop_
_entity_poly.entity_id
_entity_poly.type
_entity_poly.pdbx_seq_one_letter_code
_entity_poly.pdbx_strand_id
1 'polypeptide(L)'
;MTPNFLIFLAAGLVPMVVGSIWYNPKVLGTAWMKAAEVSEEKMKGANMAVLFGLAYLFSVLVALSLYSITVHQSHLYSILVGEPGFGEESSDIMKMLTGFMEQYGQNYRTFKHGAFHGVLAGILFALPILGTNALFERKGWKYILINAGYWIVCLALTGGVVCAFA
;
A
#
# COMPACT_ATOMS: atom_id res chain seq x y z
N MET A 1 13.70 -15.65 1.90
CA MET A 1 12.31 -15.61 2.43
C MET A 1 11.37 -15.47 1.25
N THR A 2 10.56 -16.49 0.96
CA THR A 2 9.57 -16.41 -0.11
C THR A 2 8.34 -15.70 0.45
N PRO A 3 7.90 -14.57 -0.12
CA PRO A 3 6.72 -13.88 0.37
C PRO A 3 5.47 -14.73 0.16
N ASN A 4 4.57 -14.72 1.14
CA ASN A 4 3.26 -15.33 1.09
C ASN A 4 2.32 -14.47 0.24
N PHE A 5 2.19 -14.83 -1.03
CA PHE A 5 1.40 -14.08 -2.00
C PHE A 5 -0.08 -13.94 -1.63
N LEU A 6 -0.64 -14.85 -0.82
CA LEU A 6 -2.02 -14.76 -0.36
C LEU A 6 -2.25 -13.53 0.52
N ILE A 7 -1.20 -13.06 1.22
CA ILE A 7 -1.29 -11.87 2.05
C ILE A 7 -1.46 -10.61 1.22
N PHE A 8 -0.86 -10.52 0.02
CA PHE A 8 -1.09 -9.36 -0.86
C PHE A 8 -2.52 -9.31 -1.36
N LEU A 9 -3.10 -10.47 -1.69
CA LEU A 9 -4.51 -10.56 -2.09
C LEU A 9 -5.45 -10.16 -0.96
N ALA A 10 -5.18 -10.63 0.26
CA ALA A 10 -5.95 -10.26 1.45
C ALA A 10 -5.78 -8.76 1.80
N ALA A 11 -4.55 -8.25 1.78
CA ALA A 11 -4.24 -6.85 2.06
C ALA A 11 -4.83 -5.90 1.00
N GLY A 12 -4.99 -6.35 -0.25
CA GLY A 12 -5.70 -5.63 -1.31
C GLY A 12 -7.18 -5.39 -1.01
N LEU A 13 -7.80 -6.11 -0.06
CA LEU A 13 -9.17 -5.83 0.39
C LEU A 13 -9.25 -4.63 1.33
N VAL A 14 -8.15 -4.21 1.94
CA VAL A 14 -8.13 -3.13 2.93
C VAL A 14 -8.66 -1.82 2.34
N PRO A 15 -8.15 -1.30 1.20
CA PRO A 15 -8.68 -0.08 0.63
C PRO A 15 -10.16 -0.21 0.25
N MET A 16 -10.61 -1.38 -0.21
CA MET A 16 -12.01 -1.62 -0.55
C MET A 16 -12.93 -1.46 0.67
N VAL A 17 -12.56 -2.10 1.79
CA VAL A 17 -13.33 -2.03 3.05
C VAL A 17 -13.28 -0.62 3.62
N VAL A 18 -12.09 -0.01 3.73
CA VAL A 18 -11.93 1.36 4.22
C VAL A 18 -12.72 2.32 3.34
N GLY A 19 -12.69 2.16 2.02
CA GLY A 19 -13.39 3.01 1.06
C GLY A 19 -14.90 2.95 1.23
N SER A 20 -15.45 1.75 1.47
CA SER A 20 -16.89 1.58 1.73
C SER A 20 -17.37 2.35 2.97
N ILE A 21 -16.50 2.51 3.97
CA ILE A 21 -16.78 3.27 5.19
C ILE A 21 -16.51 4.76 4.94
N TRP A 22 -15.34 5.11 4.40
CA TRP A 22 -14.86 6.48 4.22
C TRP A 22 -15.77 7.29 3.30
N TYR A 23 -16.14 6.71 2.15
CA TYR A 23 -16.97 7.36 1.15
C TYR A 23 -18.48 7.14 1.37
N ASN A 24 -18.87 6.55 2.51
CA ASN A 24 -20.27 6.50 2.90
C ASN A 24 -20.82 7.93 3.14
N PRO A 25 -22.05 8.26 2.71
CA PRO A 25 -22.66 9.57 2.96
C PRO A 25 -22.68 9.98 4.44
N LYS A 26 -22.72 9.03 5.38
CA LYS A 26 -22.71 9.27 6.82
C LYS A 26 -21.31 9.56 7.41
N VAL A 27 -20.25 9.42 6.62
CA VAL A 27 -18.85 9.63 7.06
C VAL A 27 -18.25 10.82 6.31
N LEU A 28 -17.66 10.62 5.13
CA LEU A 28 -17.10 11.70 4.31
C LEU A 28 -17.64 11.71 2.87
N GLY A 29 -18.57 10.80 2.52
CA GLY A 29 -19.09 10.65 1.16
C GLY A 29 -19.73 11.92 0.59
N THR A 30 -20.62 12.58 1.33
CA THR A 30 -21.27 13.82 0.88
C THR A 30 -20.26 14.97 0.72
N ALA A 31 -19.30 15.07 1.64
CA ALA A 31 -18.24 16.08 1.57
C ALA A 31 -17.31 15.82 0.37
N TRP A 32 -16.98 14.56 0.13
CA TRP A 32 -16.20 14.13 -1.03
C TRP A 32 -16.92 14.43 -2.34
N MET A 33 -18.19 14.03 -2.51
CA MET A 33 -18.94 14.28 -3.75
C MET A 33 -18.99 15.77 -4.10
N LYS A 34 -19.25 16.62 -3.10
CA LYS A 34 -19.25 18.08 -3.28
C LYS A 34 -17.87 18.61 -3.66
N ALA A 35 -16.80 18.13 -3.02
CA ALA A 35 -15.43 18.57 -3.29
C ALA A 35 -14.88 18.02 -4.62
N ALA A 36 -15.32 16.83 -5.03
CA ALA A 36 -14.96 16.18 -6.29
C ALA A 36 -15.78 16.71 -7.47
N GLU A 37 -16.89 17.40 -7.20
CA GLU A 37 -17.85 17.89 -8.21
C GLU A 37 -18.46 16.71 -9.02
N VAL A 38 -18.72 15.61 -8.33
CA VAL A 38 -19.35 14.41 -8.90
C VAL A 38 -20.83 14.43 -8.53
N SER A 39 -21.70 14.39 -9.55
CA SER A 39 -23.14 14.23 -9.37
C SER A 39 -23.55 12.75 -9.35
N GLU A 40 -24.69 12.45 -8.75
CA GLU A 40 -25.27 11.10 -8.80
C GLU A 40 -25.57 10.64 -10.22
N GLU A 41 -25.91 11.55 -11.13
CA GLU A 41 -26.09 11.23 -12.55
C GLU A 41 -24.81 10.75 -13.22
N LYS A 42 -23.65 11.35 -12.90
CA LYS A 42 -22.35 10.90 -13.42
C LYS A 42 -21.99 9.48 -12.97
N MET A 43 -22.56 9.02 -11.85
CA MET A 43 -22.35 7.67 -11.33
C MET A 43 -23.26 6.64 -12.01
N LYS A 44 -24.36 7.06 -12.63
CA LYS A 44 -25.28 6.17 -13.35
C LYS A 44 -24.62 5.72 -14.67
N GLY A 45 -24.63 4.41 -14.92
CA GLY A 45 -24.10 3.80 -16.15
C GLY A 45 -22.67 3.29 -16.08
N ALA A 46 -21.98 3.44 -14.94
CA ALA A 46 -20.68 2.79 -14.73
C ALA A 46 -20.82 1.26 -14.65
N ASN A 47 -19.91 0.53 -15.29
CA ASN A 47 -19.80 -0.92 -15.10
C ASN A 47 -19.15 -1.20 -13.74
N MET A 48 -19.98 -1.46 -12.73
CA MET A 48 -19.53 -1.66 -11.35
C MET A 48 -18.57 -2.84 -11.20
N ALA A 49 -18.73 -3.91 -12.00
CA ALA A 49 -17.83 -5.06 -11.96
C ALA A 49 -16.41 -4.67 -12.44
N VAL A 50 -16.30 -3.91 -13.53
CA VAL A 50 -15.02 -3.40 -14.03
C VAL A 50 -14.41 -2.41 -13.03
N LEU A 51 -15.20 -1.49 -12.51
CA LEU A 51 -14.73 -0.48 -11.54
C LEU A 51 -14.15 -1.14 -10.29
N PHE A 52 -14.91 -2.02 -9.63
CA PHE A 52 -14.44 -2.68 -8.41
C PHE A 52 -13.34 -3.70 -8.69
N GLY A 53 -13.37 -4.39 -9.84
CA GLY A 53 -12.30 -5.29 -10.24
C GLY A 53 -10.96 -4.58 -10.42
N LEU A 54 -10.95 -3.43 -11.11
CA LEU A 54 -9.75 -2.60 -11.27
C LEU A 54 -9.31 -1.95 -9.96
N ALA A 55 -10.24 -1.44 -9.15
CA ALA A 55 -9.91 -0.87 -7.85
C ALA A 55 -9.26 -1.91 -6.92
N TYR A 56 -9.75 -3.15 -6.91
CA TYR A 56 -9.14 -4.23 -6.16
C TYR A 56 -7.77 -4.60 -6.72
N LEU A 57 -7.63 -4.73 -8.05
CA LEU A 57 -6.34 -4.98 -8.70
C LEU A 57 -5.30 -3.93 -8.30
N PHE A 58 -5.64 -2.64 -8.39
CA PHE A 58 -4.75 -1.56 -7.98
C PHE A 58 -4.41 -1.62 -6.49
N SER A 59 -5.36 -2.03 -5.65
CA SER A 59 -5.13 -2.23 -4.21
C SER A 59 -4.14 -3.35 -3.94
N VAL A 60 -4.16 -4.44 -4.72
CA VAL A 60 -3.15 -5.51 -4.66
C VAL A 60 -1.79 -5.02 -5.12
N LEU A 61 -1.71 -4.20 -6.18
CA LEU A 61 -0.44 -3.60 -6.63
C LEU A 61 0.16 -2.68 -5.55
N VAL A 62 -0.67 -1.94 -4.83
CA VAL A 62 -0.24 -1.14 -3.67
C VAL A 62 0.27 -2.04 -2.54
N ALA A 63 -0.39 -3.16 -2.25
CA ALA A 63 0.11 -4.11 -1.25
C ALA A 63 1.48 -4.70 -1.64
N LEU A 64 1.69 -5.01 -2.92
CA LEU A 64 2.98 -5.48 -3.44
C LEU A 64 4.08 -4.42 -3.29
N SER A 65 3.80 -3.15 -3.61
CA SER A 65 4.81 -2.09 -3.45
C SER A 65 5.16 -1.82 -1.99
N LEU A 66 4.19 -1.95 -1.09
CA LEU A 66 4.41 -1.83 0.35
C LEU A 66 5.30 -2.93 0.93
N TYR A 67 5.46 -4.08 0.25
CA TYR A 67 6.41 -5.10 0.69
C TYR A 67 7.83 -4.53 0.73
N SER A 68 8.29 -3.92 -0.36
CA SER A 68 9.62 -3.31 -0.41
C SER A 68 9.78 -2.13 0.55
N ILE A 69 8.70 -1.42 0.88
CA ILE A 69 8.76 -0.29 1.83
C ILE A 69 8.84 -0.76 3.29
N THR A 70 8.15 -1.86 3.62
CA THR A 70 7.91 -2.28 5.01
C THR A 70 8.71 -3.51 5.43
N VAL A 71 9.29 -4.25 4.47
CA VAL A 71 10.01 -5.51 4.70
C VAL A 71 11.47 -5.33 4.32
N HIS A 72 12.25 -4.78 5.25
CA HIS A 72 13.65 -4.39 5.00
C HIS A 72 14.54 -5.57 4.60
N GLN A 73 14.23 -6.79 5.06
CA GLN A 73 14.97 -7.99 4.69
C GLN A 73 15.05 -8.16 3.18
N SER A 74 14.01 -7.75 2.43
CA SER A 74 13.98 -7.83 0.96
C SER A 74 15.12 -7.03 0.30
N HIS A 75 15.54 -5.91 0.88
CA HIS A 75 16.63 -5.09 0.33
C HIS A 75 17.98 -5.80 0.40
N LEU A 76 18.22 -6.59 1.45
CA LEU A 76 19.45 -7.36 1.57
C LEU A 76 19.59 -8.36 0.41
N TYR A 77 18.51 -9.08 0.08
CA TYR A 77 18.49 -9.95 -1.10
C TYR A 77 18.64 -9.14 -2.39
N SER A 78 17.96 -8.01 -2.52
CA SER A 78 18.04 -7.16 -3.73
C SER A 78 19.44 -6.60 -3.99
N ILE A 79 20.22 -6.35 -2.95
CA ILE A 79 21.62 -5.89 -3.09
C ILE A 79 22.52 -7.02 -3.58
N LEU A 80 22.25 -8.26 -3.17
CA LEU A 80 23.17 -9.39 -3.33
C LEU A 80 22.83 -10.31 -4.51
N VAL A 81 21.64 -10.21 -5.09
CA VAL A 81 21.14 -11.11 -6.14
C VAL A 81 22.04 -11.21 -7.38
N GLY A 82 22.84 -10.19 -7.67
CA GLY A 82 23.76 -10.14 -8.81
C GLY A 82 25.19 -10.61 -8.51
N GLU A 83 25.51 -10.92 -7.25
CA GLU A 83 26.88 -11.27 -6.85
C GLU A 83 27.22 -12.73 -7.19
N PRO A 84 28.48 -13.04 -7.53
CA PRO A 84 28.93 -14.41 -7.76
C PRO A 84 28.60 -15.34 -6.58
N GLY A 85 28.05 -16.51 -6.87
CA GLY A 85 27.66 -17.51 -5.87
C GLY A 85 26.31 -17.25 -5.19
N PHE A 86 25.58 -16.18 -5.53
CA PHE A 86 24.20 -16.01 -5.07
C PHE A 86 23.30 -17.15 -5.60
N GLY A 87 22.52 -17.76 -4.71
CA GLY A 87 21.69 -18.92 -5.03
C GLY A 87 22.41 -20.27 -4.92
N GLU A 88 23.74 -20.30 -4.77
CA GLU A 88 24.49 -21.52 -4.48
C GLU A 88 24.58 -21.72 -2.96
N GLU A 89 23.88 -22.70 -2.40
CA GLU A 89 23.75 -22.88 -0.94
C GLU A 89 25.09 -22.96 -0.19
N SER A 90 26.13 -23.52 -0.83
CA SER A 90 27.46 -23.67 -0.24
C SER A 90 28.33 -22.41 -0.28
N SER A 91 27.92 -21.36 -0.98
CA SER A 91 28.71 -20.14 -1.15
C SER A 91 28.76 -19.31 0.14
N ASP A 92 29.83 -18.52 0.29
CA ASP A 92 30.02 -17.70 1.50
C ASP A 92 28.96 -16.59 1.61
N ILE A 93 28.48 -16.07 0.48
CA ILE A 93 27.41 -15.07 0.44
C ILE A 93 26.07 -15.65 0.92
N MET A 94 25.73 -16.88 0.54
CA MET A 94 24.51 -17.54 0.99
C MET A 94 24.58 -17.96 2.47
N LYS A 95 25.75 -18.38 2.95
CA LYS A 95 25.98 -18.62 4.39
C LYS A 95 25.83 -17.34 5.21
N MET A 96 26.41 -16.23 4.75
CA MET A 96 26.27 -14.91 5.39
C MET A 96 24.80 -14.47 5.43
N LEU A 97 24.10 -14.58 4.30
CA LEU A 97 22.66 -14.28 4.20
C LEU A 97 21.85 -15.12 5.19
N THR A 98 22.11 -16.43 5.25
CA THR A 98 21.40 -17.34 6.15
C THR A 98 21.64 -16.96 7.60
N GLY A 99 22.89 -16.77 8.01
CA GLY A 99 23.22 -16.37 9.38
C GLY A 99 22.62 -15.01 9.77
N PHE A 100 22.64 -14.03 8.87
CA PHE A 100 21.98 -12.74 9.10
C PHE A 100 20.47 -12.92 9.32
N MET A 101 19.81 -13.75 8.50
CA MET A 101 18.37 -13.97 8.59
C MET A 101 17.98 -14.77 9.82
N GLU A 102 18.81 -15.71 10.28
CA GLU A 102 18.62 -16.42 11.55
C GLU A 102 18.67 -15.46 12.74
N GLN A 103 19.63 -14.52 12.74
CA GLN A 103 19.82 -13.61 13.86
C GLN A 103 18.86 -12.40 13.85
N TYR A 104 18.55 -11.85 12.66
CA TYR A 104 17.87 -10.57 12.52
C TYR A 104 16.64 -10.61 11.59
N GLY A 105 16.30 -11.76 11.01
CA GLY A 105 15.24 -11.88 10.00
C GLY A 105 13.84 -11.51 10.49
N GLN A 106 13.61 -11.56 11.81
CA GLN A 106 12.34 -11.18 12.44
C GLN A 106 12.30 -9.72 12.94
N ASN A 107 13.43 -8.99 12.86
CA ASN A 107 13.46 -7.61 13.32
C ASN A 107 12.47 -6.77 12.53
N TYR A 108 11.65 -6.02 13.27
CA TYR A 108 10.62 -5.10 12.76
C TYR A 108 9.51 -5.74 11.92
N ARG A 109 9.41 -7.07 11.86
CA ARG A 109 8.32 -7.82 11.21
C ARG A 109 7.03 -7.76 12.04
N THR A 110 6.47 -6.55 12.17
CA THR A 110 5.34 -6.26 13.05
C THR A 110 4.35 -5.31 12.41
N PHE A 111 3.08 -5.41 12.80
CA PHE A 111 2.02 -4.56 12.27
C PHE A 111 2.31 -3.06 12.50
N LYS A 112 2.75 -2.69 13.72
CA LYS A 112 3.02 -1.29 14.06
C LYS A 112 4.12 -0.66 13.20
N HIS A 113 5.15 -1.46 12.86
CA HIS A 113 6.26 -1.00 12.01
C HIS A 113 5.78 -0.77 10.58
N GLY A 114 5.08 -1.75 10.02
CA GLY A 114 4.48 -1.62 8.69
C GLY A 114 3.48 -0.47 8.62
N ALA A 115 2.67 -0.26 9.66
CA ALA A 115 1.73 0.85 9.73
C ALA A 115 2.41 2.22 9.79
N PHE A 116 3.49 2.33 10.57
CA PHE A 116 4.29 3.55 10.62
C PHE A 116 4.84 3.91 9.24
N HIS A 117 5.45 2.94 8.53
CA HIS A 117 5.93 3.16 7.17
C HIS A 117 4.81 3.43 6.16
N GLY A 118 3.64 2.80 6.34
CA GLY A 118 2.46 3.09 5.54
C GLY A 118 1.96 4.54 5.71
N VAL A 119 1.98 5.08 6.94
CA VAL A 119 1.69 6.49 7.20
C VAL A 119 2.71 7.39 6.51
N LEU A 120 4.01 7.08 6.63
CA LEU A 120 5.06 7.83 5.94
C LEU A 120 4.88 7.79 4.42
N ALA A 121 4.56 6.64 3.84
CA ALA A 121 4.24 6.52 2.42
C ALA A 121 3.02 7.35 2.04
N GLY A 122 1.99 7.39 2.88
CA GLY A 122 0.81 8.22 2.66
C GLY A 122 1.14 9.72 2.64
N ILE A 123 1.96 10.19 3.59
CA ILE A 123 2.31 11.62 3.70
C ILE A 123 3.34 12.03 2.64
N LEU A 124 4.36 11.21 2.41
CA LEU A 124 5.52 11.56 1.58
C LEU A 124 5.36 11.14 0.11
N PHE A 125 4.43 10.24 -0.22
CA PHE A 125 4.14 9.83 -1.59
C PHE A 125 2.69 10.11 -2.00
N ALA A 126 1.71 9.54 -1.30
CA ALA A 126 0.32 9.64 -1.77
C ALA A 126 -0.20 11.09 -1.74
N LEU A 127 0.02 11.82 -0.64
CA LEU A 127 -0.39 13.21 -0.50
C LEU A 127 0.21 14.13 -1.59
N PRO A 128 1.53 14.16 -1.86
CA PRO A 128 2.06 15.04 -2.89
C PRO A 128 1.61 14.66 -4.31
N ILE A 129 1.42 13.37 -4.62
CA ILE A 129 0.92 12.94 -5.93
C ILE A 129 -0.53 13.40 -6.12
N LEU A 130 -1.41 13.08 -5.17
CA LEU A 130 -2.83 13.45 -5.23
C LEU A 130 -3.02 14.96 -5.12
N GLY A 131 -2.24 15.62 -4.26
CA GLY A 131 -2.24 17.06 -4.08
C GLY A 131 -1.83 17.79 -5.35
N THR A 132 -0.75 17.36 -6.01
CA THR A 132 -0.31 17.94 -7.28
C THR A 132 -1.39 17.83 -8.36
N ASN A 133 -1.98 16.64 -8.54
CA ASN A 133 -3.06 16.44 -9.51
C ASN A 133 -4.25 17.35 -9.19
N ALA A 134 -4.69 17.38 -7.92
CA ALA A 134 -5.78 18.24 -7.46
C ALA A 134 -5.51 19.73 -7.71
N LEU A 135 -4.28 20.21 -7.52
CA LEU A 135 -3.90 21.60 -7.79
C LEU A 135 -4.04 21.94 -9.29
N PHE A 136 -3.57 21.06 -10.18
CA PHE A 136 -3.73 21.25 -11.63
C PHE A 136 -5.18 21.14 -12.10
N GLU A 137 -5.98 20.31 -11.43
CA GLU A 137 -7.43 20.19 -11.63
C GLU A 137 -8.23 21.31 -10.95
N ARG A 138 -7.56 22.28 -10.29
CA ARG A 138 -8.18 23.38 -9.53
C ARG A 138 -9.12 22.93 -8.40
N LYS A 139 -8.90 21.74 -7.86
CA LYS A 139 -9.64 21.22 -6.70
C LYS A 139 -9.13 21.87 -5.41
N GLY A 140 -10.04 22.08 -4.47
CA GLY A 140 -9.72 22.72 -3.19
C GLY A 140 -9.10 21.78 -2.15
N TRP A 141 -8.56 22.35 -1.07
CA TRP A 141 -7.93 21.60 0.03
C TRP A 141 -8.79 20.50 0.65
N LYS A 142 -10.12 20.66 0.65
CA LYS A 142 -11.04 19.59 1.12
C LYS A 142 -10.91 18.32 0.28
N TYR A 143 -10.82 18.44 -1.04
CA TYR A 143 -10.62 17.29 -1.92
C TYR A 143 -9.27 16.61 -1.66
N ILE A 144 -8.21 17.42 -1.50
CA ILE A 144 -6.86 16.92 -1.20
C ILE A 144 -6.86 16.14 0.11
N LEU A 145 -7.35 16.74 1.20
CA LEU A 145 -7.31 16.14 2.53
C LEU A 145 -8.17 14.88 2.64
N ILE A 146 -9.35 14.84 2.00
CA ILE A 146 -10.22 13.66 2.03
C ILE A 146 -9.54 12.47 1.32
N ASN A 147 -8.99 12.69 0.12
CA ASN A 147 -8.37 11.62 -0.65
C ASN A 147 -6.99 11.22 -0.08
N ALA A 148 -6.17 12.18 0.36
CA ALA A 148 -4.90 11.88 1.01
C ALA A 148 -5.11 11.17 2.35
N GLY A 149 -6.08 11.62 3.17
CA GLY A 149 -6.43 10.98 4.44
C GLY A 149 -6.89 9.54 4.25
N TYR A 150 -7.74 9.28 3.26
CA TYR A 150 -8.14 7.93 2.86
C TYR A 150 -6.93 7.05 2.56
N TRP A 151 -6.02 7.51 1.70
CA TRP A 151 -4.85 6.73 1.32
C TRP A 151 -3.83 6.57 2.47
N ILE A 152 -3.66 7.57 3.34
CA ILE A 152 -2.81 7.42 4.54
C ILE A 152 -3.31 6.28 5.43
N VAL A 153 -4.63 6.22 5.69
CA VAL A 153 -5.22 5.14 6.48
C VAL A 153 -5.07 3.79 5.77
N CYS A 154 -5.36 3.74 4.47
CA CYS A 154 -5.23 2.51 3.69
C CYS A 154 -3.78 1.99 3.69
N LEU A 155 -2.81 2.86 3.41
CA LEU A 155 -1.40 2.49 3.36
C LEU A 155 -0.89 2.06 4.74
N ALA A 156 -1.32 2.70 5.82
CA ALA A 156 -0.99 2.28 7.18
C ALA A 156 -1.49 0.85 7.47
N LEU A 157 -2.77 0.57 7.19
CA LEU A 157 -3.36 -0.74 7.46
C LEU A 157 -2.78 -1.83 6.54
N THR A 158 -2.70 -1.56 5.23
CA THR A 158 -2.12 -2.49 4.25
C THR A 158 -0.64 -2.75 4.57
N GLY A 159 0.13 -1.71 4.89
CA GLY A 159 1.54 -1.82 5.25
C GLY A 159 1.74 -2.62 6.53
N GLY A 160 0.88 -2.42 7.53
CA GLY A 160 0.87 -3.22 8.76
C GLY A 160 0.62 -4.70 8.50
N VAL A 161 -0.38 -5.03 7.67
CA VAL A 161 -0.68 -6.43 7.28
C VAL A 161 0.49 -7.05 6.53
N VAL A 162 1.02 -6.36 5.53
CA VAL A 162 2.14 -6.86 4.70
C VAL A 162 3.40 -7.08 5.54
N CYS A 163 3.77 -6.13 6.40
CA CYS A 163 4.95 -6.25 7.24
C CYS A 163 4.85 -7.37 8.28
N ALA A 164 3.66 -7.62 8.81
CA ALA A 164 3.47 -8.65 9.83
C ALA A 164 3.37 -10.05 9.25
N PHE A 165 2.78 -10.21 8.05
CA PHE A 165 2.30 -11.52 7.60
C PHE A 165 2.79 -11.96 6.22
N ALA A 166 3.21 -11.04 5.34
CA ALA A 166 3.59 -11.37 3.95
C ALA A 166 4.98 -11.98 3.86
#